data_AF-X0V6P8-F1
#
_entry.id   AF-X0V6P8-F1
#
_cell.length_a   1.000
_cell.length_b   1.000
_cell.length_c   1.000
_cell.angle_alpha   90.00
_cell.angle_beta   90.00
_cell.angle_gamma   90.00
#
_symmetry.space_group_name_H-M   'P 1'
#
loop_
_entity.id
_entity.type
_entity.pdbx_description
1 polymer ?
#
loop_
_entity_poly.entity_id
_entity_poly.type
_entity_poly.pdbx_seq_one_letter_code
_entity_poly.pdbx_strand_id
1 'polypeptide(L)'
;RKENLEILQREIVNILNEIIKEIIQQAGVSINNIYKITIAGNTCMHHLLLGFNPSYIAPSPYIPVIKESLNLKAKDIPRLALEPTANVFMLPNISAFVGADIVAGILAICMWKNEKISLFVDLGTNGEIVLGSKRKMWTCSTAAGPAFEGARISSGMRATEGAIDKVKIDNKSIDYRAIKDGKVRGICGSGLIDLIAELLKLGLIDKSGKLVDREECNSELSEEIKKRIIRGKKGNKFLLVKSKETENEKPIYLTQRDIREVQLAKAAIYAGIKILLKEVNIS
;
A
#
# COMPACT_ATOMS: atom_id res chain seq x y z
N ARG A 1 -25.41 9.26 1.40
CA ARG A 1 -26.20 10.37 1.99
C ARG A 1 -25.40 11.65 1.79
N LYS A 2 -26.05 12.78 1.48
CA LYS A 2 -25.35 14.05 1.17
C LYS A 2 -24.47 14.53 2.32
N GLU A 3 -24.98 14.48 3.55
CA GLU A 3 -24.24 14.85 4.76
C GLU A 3 -22.93 14.06 4.91
N ASN A 4 -22.95 12.74 4.72
CA ASN A 4 -21.75 11.92 4.80
C ASN A 4 -20.71 12.27 3.73
N LEU A 5 -21.16 12.66 2.53
CA LEU A 5 -20.26 13.07 1.46
C LEU A 5 -19.57 14.40 1.81
N GLU A 6 -20.31 15.37 2.35
CA GLU A 6 -19.74 16.64 2.81
C GLU A 6 -18.75 16.44 3.95
N ILE A 7 -19.02 15.50 4.87
CA ILE A 7 -18.07 15.12 5.93
C ILE A 7 -16.78 14.59 5.32
N LEU A 8 -16.86 13.57 4.45
CA LEU A 8 -15.67 12.97 3.83
C LEU A 8 -14.87 13.97 2.99
N GLN A 9 -15.56 14.82 2.21
CA GLN A 9 -14.93 15.88 1.43
C GLN A 9 -14.15 16.85 2.33
N ARG A 10 -14.79 17.27 3.43
CA ARG A 10 -14.17 18.17 4.40
C ARG A 10 -12.93 17.56 5.04
N GLU A 11 -12.99 16.29 5.45
CA GLU A 11 -11.83 15.62 6.06
C GLU A 11 -10.64 15.53 5.09
N ILE A 12 -10.89 15.22 3.81
CA ILE A 12 -9.83 15.20 2.78
C ILE A 12 -9.22 16.60 2.62
N VAL A 13 -10.06 17.65 2.49
CA VAL A 13 -9.57 19.02 2.31
C VAL A 13 -8.81 19.52 3.54
N ASN A 14 -9.24 19.16 4.75
CA ASN A 14 -8.53 19.49 5.98
C ASN A 14 -7.11 18.88 5.97
N ILE A 15 -6.98 17.60 5.64
CA ILE A 15 -5.67 16.93 5.53
C ILE A 15 -4.80 17.60 4.45
N LEU A 16 -5.37 17.95 3.29
CA LEU A 16 -4.63 18.66 2.25
C LEU A 16 -4.12 20.01 2.75
N ASN A 17 -4.95 20.78 3.47
CA ASN A 17 -4.56 22.07 4.05
C ASN A 17 -3.45 21.91 5.10
N GLU A 18 -3.51 20.88 5.93
CA GLU A 18 -2.46 20.56 6.90
C GLU A 18 -1.13 20.25 6.20
N ILE A 19 -1.15 19.36 5.21
CA ILE A 19 0.05 19.01 4.42
C ILE A 19 0.61 20.24 3.71
N ILE A 20 -0.22 21.06 3.08
CA ILE A 20 0.21 22.30 2.42
C ILE A 20 0.89 23.22 3.44
N LYS A 21 0.26 23.42 4.61
CA LYS A 21 0.80 24.25 5.69
C LYS A 21 2.17 23.76 6.17
N GLU A 22 2.33 22.46 6.37
CA GLU A 22 3.61 21.87 6.77
C GLU A 22 4.69 22.08 5.71
N ILE A 23 4.37 21.84 4.43
CA ILE A 23 5.31 22.02 3.32
C ILE A 23 5.76 23.48 3.20
N ILE A 24 4.84 24.45 3.27
CA ILE A 24 5.23 25.86 3.16
C ILE A 24 6.07 26.34 4.34
N GLN A 25 5.81 25.83 5.54
CA GLN A 25 6.58 26.16 6.73
C GLN A 25 8.01 25.64 6.61
N GLN A 26 8.17 24.41 6.11
CA GLN A 26 9.49 23.81 5.86
C GLN A 26 10.24 24.54 4.74
N ALA A 27 9.53 24.98 3.70
CA ALA A 27 10.13 25.67 2.55
C ALA A 27 10.38 27.17 2.80
N GLY A 28 9.80 27.77 3.84
CA GLY A 28 9.86 29.21 4.07
C GLY A 28 9.11 30.03 3.01
N VAL A 29 8.07 29.46 2.39
CA VAL A 29 7.32 30.07 1.28
C VAL A 29 5.97 30.59 1.79
N SER A 30 5.50 31.73 1.26
CA SER A 30 4.15 32.21 1.55
C SER A 30 3.10 31.38 0.81
N ILE A 31 1.97 31.09 1.46
CA ILE A 31 0.81 30.42 0.85
C ILE A 31 0.33 31.14 -0.43
N ASN A 32 0.48 32.47 -0.48
CA ASN A 32 0.10 33.30 -1.62
C ASN A 32 0.99 33.10 -2.85
N ASN A 33 2.14 32.44 -2.69
CA ASN A 33 3.07 32.12 -3.77
C ASN A 33 2.83 30.73 -4.38
N ILE A 34 1.76 30.05 -3.99
CA ILE A 34 1.35 28.78 -4.61
C ILE A 34 0.36 29.06 -5.74
N TYR A 35 0.88 29.15 -6.96
CA TYR A 35 0.06 29.45 -8.15
C TYR A 35 -0.64 28.23 -8.76
N LYS A 36 -0.13 27.03 -8.49
CA LYS A 36 -0.66 25.79 -9.05
C LYS A 36 -0.41 24.61 -8.14
N ILE A 37 -1.41 23.75 -8.01
CA ILE A 37 -1.27 22.39 -7.48
C ILE A 37 -1.77 21.38 -8.52
N THR A 38 -1.22 20.17 -8.44
CA THR A 38 -1.68 19.02 -9.22
C THR A 38 -2.11 17.93 -8.24
N ILE A 39 -3.30 17.37 -8.44
CA ILE A 39 -3.87 16.33 -7.58
C ILE A 39 -4.02 15.05 -8.39
N ALA A 40 -3.54 13.95 -7.84
CA ALA A 40 -3.69 12.61 -8.35
C ALA A 40 -4.10 11.67 -7.21
N GLY A 41 -5.10 10.85 -7.45
CA GLY A 41 -5.57 9.81 -6.54
C GLY A 41 -6.50 8.86 -7.28
N ASN A 42 -6.85 7.75 -6.65
CA ASN A 42 -7.83 6.85 -7.24
C ASN A 42 -9.18 7.56 -7.49
N THR A 43 -9.98 6.98 -8.37
CA THR A 43 -11.23 7.58 -8.83
C THR A 43 -12.18 7.93 -7.69
N CYS A 44 -12.27 7.10 -6.64
CA CYS A 44 -13.11 7.39 -5.48
C CYS A 44 -12.62 8.64 -4.73
N MET A 45 -11.32 8.77 -4.48
CA MET A 45 -10.74 9.94 -3.81
C MET A 45 -10.96 11.23 -4.62
N HIS A 46 -10.85 11.16 -5.95
CA HIS A 46 -11.20 12.28 -6.83
C HIS A 46 -12.64 12.75 -6.64
N HIS A 47 -13.59 11.81 -6.59
CA HIS A 47 -15.01 12.13 -6.44
C HIS A 47 -15.30 12.74 -5.07
N LEU A 48 -14.74 12.16 -4.00
CA LEU A 48 -14.91 12.68 -2.65
C LEU A 48 -14.36 14.10 -2.50
N LEU A 49 -13.15 14.36 -3.02
CA LEU A 49 -12.54 15.69 -2.98
C LEU A 49 -13.40 16.76 -3.67
N LEU A 50 -13.97 16.42 -4.83
CA LEU A 50 -14.82 17.31 -5.62
C LEU A 50 -16.27 17.38 -5.13
N GLY A 51 -16.63 16.60 -4.10
CA GLY A 51 -18.01 16.51 -3.62
C GLY A 51 -18.95 15.84 -4.62
N PHE A 52 -18.44 15.04 -5.56
CA PHE A 52 -19.24 14.22 -6.45
C PHE A 52 -19.69 12.94 -5.74
N ASN A 53 -20.94 12.54 -5.98
CA ASN A 53 -21.52 11.35 -5.37
C ASN A 53 -20.88 10.07 -5.94
N PRO A 54 -20.13 9.27 -5.14
CA PRO A 54 -19.44 8.09 -5.63
C PRO A 54 -20.32 6.82 -5.64
N SER A 55 -21.61 6.91 -5.32
CA SER A 55 -22.48 5.74 -5.13
C SER A 55 -22.54 4.75 -6.30
N TYR A 56 -22.24 5.20 -7.52
CA TYR A 56 -22.28 4.37 -8.73
C TYR A 56 -20.92 3.81 -9.16
N ILE A 57 -19.83 4.14 -8.44
CA ILE A 57 -18.48 3.63 -8.72
C ILE A 57 -18.37 2.14 -8.35
N ALA A 58 -18.94 1.75 -7.21
CA ALA A 58 -18.83 0.38 -6.68
C ALA A 58 -19.81 -0.64 -7.30
N PRO A 59 -21.10 -0.34 -7.53
CA PRO A 59 -22.01 -1.30 -8.14
C PRO A 59 -21.78 -1.40 -9.65
N SER A 60 -21.98 -2.59 -10.21
CA SER A 60 -21.99 -2.79 -11.66
C SER A 60 -23.04 -1.86 -12.31
N PRO A 61 -22.71 -1.18 -13.43
CA PRO A 61 -21.54 -1.39 -14.29
C PRO A 61 -20.34 -0.47 -14.00
N TYR A 62 -20.15 -0.04 -12.75
CA TYR A 62 -18.97 0.67 -12.23
C TYR A 62 -18.73 2.02 -12.92
N ILE A 63 -19.70 2.92 -12.80
CA ILE A 63 -19.72 4.18 -13.57
C ILE A 63 -19.20 5.35 -12.70
N PRO A 64 -18.02 5.92 -13.00
CA PRO A 64 -17.61 7.19 -12.41
C PRO A 64 -18.36 8.37 -13.04
N VAL A 65 -18.53 9.45 -12.28
CA VAL A 65 -19.12 10.72 -12.75
C VAL A 65 -18.21 11.41 -13.76
N ILE A 66 -16.90 11.39 -13.52
CA ILE A 66 -15.89 12.02 -14.38
C ILE A 66 -14.70 11.09 -14.63
N LYS A 67 -14.12 11.19 -15.84
CA LYS A 67 -12.86 10.53 -16.22
C LYS A 67 -11.84 11.48 -16.80
N GLU A 68 -12.28 12.59 -17.35
CA GLU A 68 -11.47 13.60 -17.99
C GLU A 68 -10.58 14.33 -16.98
N SER A 69 -9.46 14.89 -17.44
CA SER A 69 -8.66 15.81 -16.64
C SER A 69 -9.44 17.10 -16.38
N LEU A 70 -9.29 17.68 -15.19
CA LEU A 70 -9.93 18.95 -14.85
C LEU A 70 -8.89 20.04 -14.61
N ASN A 71 -9.18 21.24 -15.11
CA ASN A 71 -8.49 22.47 -14.74
C ASN A 71 -9.46 23.34 -13.94
N LEU A 72 -9.28 23.35 -12.63
CA LEU A 72 -10.10 24.10 -11.69
C LEU A 72 -9.32 25.28 -11.12
N LYS A 73 -10.03 26.16 -10.43
CA LYS A 73 -9.46 27.15 -9.51
C LYS A 73 -9.59 26.66 -8.09
N ALA A 74 -8.71 27.11 -7.20
CA ALA A 74 -8.78 26.73 -5.78
C ALA A 74 -10.15 27.03 -5.16
N LYS A 75 -10.78 28.16 -5.57
CA LYS A 75 -12.14 28.53 -5.15
C LYS A 75 -13.23 27.52 -5.53
N ASP A 76 -13.00 26.68 -6.53
CA ASP A 76 -13.95 25.67 -6.98
C ASP A 76 -13.93 24.42 -6.08
N ILE A 77 -12.89 24.28 -5.23
CA ILE A 77 -12.79 23.25 -4.20
C ILE A 77 -13.11 23.87 -2.83
N PRO A 78 -14.27 23.55 -2.24
CA PRO A 78 -14.68 24.15 -0.98
C PRO A 78 -13.63 23.94 0.12
N ARG A 79 -13.27 25.02 0.81
CA ARG A 79 -12.36 25.06 1.97
C ARG A 79 -10.88 24.80 1.67
N LEU A 80 -10.48 24.70 0.40
CA LEU A 80 -9.07 24.58 0.05
C LEU A 80 -8.34 25.90 0.36
N ALA A 81 -7.34 25.85 1.24
CA ALA A 81 -6.65 27.01 1.78
C ALA A 81 -5.51 27.47 0.86
N LEU A 82 -5.87 27.90 -0.35
CA LEU A 82 -4.98 28.51 -1.34
C LEU A 82 -5.57 29.82 -1.85
N GLU A 83 -4.76 30.60 -2.56
CA GLU A 83 -5.25 31.76 -3.29
C GLU A 83 -6.39 31.37 -4.25
N PRO A 84 -7.55 32.07 -4.25
CA PRO A 84 -8.72 31.69 -5.04
C PRO A 84 -8.46 31.52 -6.54
N THR A 85 -7.43 32.18 -7.06
CA THR A 85 -7.02 32.16 -8.48
C THR A 85 -6.02 31.08 -8.82
N ALA A 86 -5.43 30.41 -7.81
CA ALA A 86 -4.49 29.31 -7.98
C ALA A 86 -5.14 28.18 -8.78
N ASN A 87 -4.37 27.60 -9.71
CA ASN A 87 -4.83 26.52 -10.56
C ASN A 87 -4.78 25.19 -9.81
N VAL A 88 -5.84 24.41 -9.88
CA VAL A 88 -5.87 23.02 -9.41
C VAL A 88 -6.05 22.13 -10.63
N PHE A 89 -4.99 21.42 -11.00
CA PHE A 89 -5.04 20.45 -12.09
C PHE A 89 -5.29 19.05 -11.53
N MET A 90 -6.34 18.38 -12.02
CA MET A 90 -6.61 16.99 -11.69
C MET A 90 -6.32 16.12 -12.91
N LEU A 91 -5.51 15.09 -12.70
CA LEU A 91 -5.22 14.10 -13.73
C LEU A 91 -6.49 13.31 -14.09
N PRO A 92 -6.56 12.73 -15.31
CA PRO A 92 -7.71 11.94 -15.73
C PRO A 92 -7.77 10.61 -14.96
N ASN A 93 -8.99 10.09 -14.76
CA ASN A 93 -9.23 8.72 -14.30
C ASN A 93 -9.45 7.79 -15.50
N ILE A 94 -9.09 6.51 -15.36
CA ILE A 94 -9.28 5.51 -16.42
C ILE A 94 -10.63 4.80 -16.26
N SER A 95 -10.94 4.35 -15.04
CA SER A 95 -12.15 3.59 -14.72
C SER A 95 -12.57 3.82 -13.26
N ALA A 96 -13.61 3.13 -12.78
CA ALA A 96 -14.01 3.17 -11.37
C ALA A 96 -12.91 2.80 -10.38
N PHE A 97 -12.02 1.87 -10.76
CA PHE A 97 -10.99 1.31 -9.87
C PHE A 97 -9.55 1.58 -10.34
N VAL A 98 -9.38 2.33 -11.43
CA VAL A 98 -8.06 2.78 -11.90
C VAL A 98 -8.14 4.28 -12.11
N GLY A 99 -7.50 5.03 -11.21
CA GLY A 99 -7.60 6.48 -11.19
C GLY A 99 -6.35 7.19 -11.65
N ALA A 100 -6.30 8.48 -11.33
CA ALA A 100 -5.26 9.40 -11.68
C ALA A 100 -3.91 9.13 -10.99
N ASP A 101 -3.90 8.46 -9.85
CA ASP A 101 -2.69 7.93 -9.20
C ASP A 101 -1.91 7.00 -10.14
N ILE A 102 -2.60 6.08 -10.81
CA ILE A 102 -1.96 5.18 -11.77
C ILE A 102 -1.50 5.94 -13.01
N VAL A 103 -2.27 6.93 -13.47
CA VAL A 103 -1.84 7.80 -14.58
C VAL A 103 -0.60 8.60 -14.17
N ALA A 104 -0.52 9.11 -12.94
CA ALA A 104 0.67 9.77 -12.42
C ALA A 104 1.88 8.83 -12.38
N GLY A 105 1.69 7.58 -11.95
CA GLY A 105 2.73 6.55 -11.96
C GLY A 105 3.24 6.24 -13.38
N ILE A 106 2.32 6.02 -14.33
CA ILE A 106 2.63 5.88 -15.76
C ILE A 106 3.45 7.08 -16.26
N LEU A 107 3.03 8.30 -15.87
CA LEU A 107 3.69 9.57 -16.19
C LEU A 107 5.11 9.67 -15.60
N ALA A 108 5.29 9.26 -14.34
CA ALA A 108 6.59 9.31 -13.67
C ALA A 108 7.61 8.37 -14.32
N ILE A 109 7.20 7.17 -14.72
CA ILE A 109 8.10 6.14 -15.27
C ILE A 109 8.28 6.21 -16.80
N CYS A 110 7.72 7.23 -17.46
CA CYS A 110 7.82 7.39 -18.92
C CYS A 110 7.31 6.17 -19.71
N MET A 111 6.30 5.44 -19.22
CA MET A 111 5.87 4.17 -19.82
C MET A 111 5.39 4.34 -21.27
N TRP A 112 4.75 5.48 -21.58
CA TRP A 112 4.28 5.83 -22.93
C TRP A 112 5.40 6.17 -23.93
N LYS A 113 6.65 6.26 -23.47
CA LYS A 113 7.83 6.43 -24.33
C LYS A 113 8.59 5.11 -24.53
N ASN A 114 8.28 4.07 -23.76
CA ASN A 114 9.05 2.84 -23.78
C ASN A 114 8.70 1.99 -25.01
N GLU A 115 9.70 1.54 -25.77
CA GLU A 115 9.51 0.59 -26.86
C GLU A 115 9.18 -0.81 -26.35
N LYS A 116 9.85 -1.22 -25.26
CA LYS A 116 9.69 -2.55 -24.68
C LYS A 116 8.43 -2.61 -23.83
N ILE A 117 7.80 -3.79 -23.84
CA ILE A 117 6.71 -4.09 -22.92
C ILE A 117 7.24 -4.02 -21.50
N SER A 118 6.54 -3.26 -20.66
CA SER A 118 6.83 -3.07 -19.25
C SER A 118 5.60 -3.45 -18.44
N LEU A 119 5.84 -3.93 -17.22
CA LEU A 119 4.81 -4.18 -16.22
C LEU A 119 5.04 -3.20 -15.07
N PHE A 120 4.07 -2.33 -14.83
CA PHE A 120 4.00 -1.47 -13.67
C PHE A 120 2.96 -2.04 -12.70
N VAL A 121 3.32 -2.16 -11.43
CA VAL A 121 2.45 -2.68 -10.37
C VAL A 121 2.47 -1.67 -9.23
N ASP A 122 1.32 -1.08 -8.95
CA ASP A 122 1.10 -0.28 -7.76
C ASP A 122 0.53 -1.18 -6.65
N LEU A 123 1.18 -1.18 -5.49
CA LEU A 123 0.86 -2.04 -4.37
C LEU A 123 0.31 -1.18 -3.23
N GLY A 124 -1.01 -1.10 -3.15
CA GLY A 124 -1.73 -0.52 -2.02
C GLY A 124 -2.85 -1.42 -1.54
N THR A 125 -3.89 -0.79 -1.00
CA THR A 125 -5.13 -1.44 -0.57
C THR A 125 -5.79 -2.14 -1.76
N ASN A 126 -5.68 -1.50 -2.92
CA ASN A 126 -5.91 -2.12 -4.21
C ASN A 126 -4.56 -2.47 -4.85
N GLY A 127 -4.61 -3.44 -5.76
CA GLY A 127 -3.49 -3.84 -6.58
C GLY A 127 -3.72 -3.45 -8.02
N GLU A 128 -3.32 -2.25 -8.41
CA GLU A 128 -3.39 -1.76 -9.78
C GLU A 128 -2.18 -2.21 -10.59
N ILE A 129 -2.45 -2.74 -11.78
CA ILE A 129 -1.43 -3.29 -12.66
C ILE A 129 -1.59 -2.64 -14.03
N VAL A 130 -0.49 -2.23 -14.62
CA VAL A 130 -0.42 -1.69 -15.98
C VAL A 130 0.61 -2.50 -16.76
N LEU A 131 0.20 -3.06 -17.89
CA LEU A 131 1.05 -3.79 -18.81
C LEU A 131 1.04 -3.05 -20.15
N GLY A 132 2.20 -2.79 -20.75
CA GLY A 132 2.23 -2.19 -22.08
C GLY A 132 3.52 -1.48 -22.46
N SER A 133 3.43 -0.71 -23.53
CA SER A 133 4.51 0.09 -24.10
C SER A 133 3.95 1.36 -24.74
N LYS A 134 4.78 2.13 -25.45
CA LYS A 134 4.36 3.31 -26.21
C LYS A 134 3.23 3.03 -27.22
N ARG A 135 3.05 1.78 -27.65
CA ARG A 135 2.02 1.41 -28.63
C ARG A 135 0.64 1.31 -28.00
N LYS A 136 0.56 0.64 -26.84
CA LYS A 136 -0.69 0.37 -26.14
C LYS A 136 -0.39 -0.04 -24.70
N MET A 137 -1.29 0.33 -23.80
CA MET A 137 -1.27 -0.05 -22.39
C MET A 137 -2.62 -0.64 -22.01
N TRP A 138 -2.58 -1.67 -21.18
CA TRP A 138 -3.72 -2.33 -20.56
C TRP A 138 -3.57 -2.24 -19.05
N THR A 139 -4.69 -2.15 -18.35
CA THR A 139 -4.67 -2.06 -16.89
C THR A 139 -5.81 -2.85 -16.28
N CYS A 140 -5.58 -3.38 -15.10
CA CYS A 140 -6.60 -3.93 -14.23
C CYS A 140 -6.35 -3.48 -12.79
N SER A 141 -7.37 -3.61 -11.96
CA SER A 141 -7.26 -3.43 -10.50
C SER A 141 -7.72 -4.71 -9.83
N THR A 142 -7.05 -5.06 -8.73
CA THR A 142 -7.32 -6.28 -7.95
C THR A 142 -7.56 -5.91 -6.48
N ALA A 143 -8.45 -6.65 -5.82
CA ALA A 143 -8.67 -6.49 -4.38
C ALA A 143 -7.57 -7.22 -3.60
N ALA A 144 -6.37 -6.63 -3.53
CA ALA A 144 -5.22 -7.21 -2.82
C ALA A 144 -5.38 -7.11 -1.29
N GLY A 145 -5.96 -6.02 -0.80
CA GLY A 145 -6.04 -5.73 0.63
C GLY A 145 -4.71 -5.14 1.16
N PRO A 146 -4.75 -4.45 2.31
CA PRO A 146 -3.68 -3.54 2.71
C PRO A 146 -2.53 -4.23 3.48
N ALA A 147 -2.31 -5.53 3.25
CA ALA A 147 -1.32 -6.32 3.98
C ALA A 147 0.09 -5.73 3.85
N PHE A 148 0.46 -5.26 2.65
CA PHE A 148 1.76 -4.63 2.38
C PHE A 148 1.88 -3.21 2.92
N GLU A 149 0.76 -2.55 3.25
CA GLU A 149 0.75 -1.27 3.98
C GLU A 149 0.93 -1.47 5.51
N GLY A 150 1.01 -2.74 5.95
CA GLY A 150 1.05 -3.11 7.36
C GLY A 150 -0.33 -3.04 8.04
N ALA A 151 -1.40 -2.70 7.32
CA ALA A 151 -2.74 -2.71 7.89
C ALA A 151 -3.32 -4.13 7.91
N ARG A 152 -4.11 -4.45 8.93
CA ARG A 152 -4.64 -5.80 9.23
C ARG A 152 -3.61 -6.87 9.59
N ILE A 153 -2.34 -6.50 9.69
CA ILE A 153 -1.27 -7.33 10.21
C ILE A 153 -1.12 -7.06 11.71
N SER A 154 -1.04 -8.11 12.52
CA SER A 154 -1.14 -8.01 13.99
C SER A 154 -0.07 -7.11 14.63
N SER A 155 1.16 -7.15 14.13
CA SER A 155 2.25 -6.24 14.48
C SER A 155 2.66 -5.35 13.30
N GLY A 156 1.75 -5.13 12.35
CA GLY A 156 2.01 -4.33 11.16
C GLY A 156 1.91 -2.83 11.42
N MET A 157 2.72 -2.07 10.69
CA MET A 157 2.67 -0.61 10.69
C MET A 157 3.20 -0.05 9.36
N ARG A 158 2.99 1.25 9.14
CA ARG A 158 3.60 1.96 8.00
C ARG A 158 5.12 1.97 8.12
N ALA A 159 5.80 2.18 7.00
CA ALA A 159 7.25 2.35 6.93
C ALA A 159 7.69 3.69 7.52
N THR A 160 7.66 3.79 8.84
CA THR A 160 8.03 4.96 9.63
C THR A 160 9.03 4.55 10.72
N GLU A 161 9.52 5.53 11.47
CA GLU A 161 10.42 5.32 12.61
C GLU A 161 9.97 4.19 13.54
N GLY A 162 10.90 3.26 13.80
CA GLY A 162 10.70 2.06 14.61
C GLY A 162 10.09 0.84 13.88
N ALA A 163 9.75 0.96 12.59
CA ALA A 163 9.26 -0.17 11.80
C ALA A 163 10.41 -1.04 11.30
N ILE A 164 10.27 -2.37 11.42
CA ILE A 164 11.19 -3.32 10.79
C ILE A 164 10.98 -3.31 9.28
N ASP A 165 12.03 -2.99 8.53
CA ASP A 165 12.01 -2.89 7.07
C ASP A 165 12.86 -3.94 6.35
N LYS A 166 13.72 -4.65 7.10
CA LYS A 166 14.47 -5.81 6.62
C LYS A 166 14.55 -6.89 7.68
N VAL A 167 14.46 -8.14 7.25
CA VAL A 167 14.64 -9.32 8.11
C VAL A 167 15.54 -10.32 7.39
N LYS A 168 16.47 -10.90 8.15
CA LYS A 168 17.30 -12.02 7.71
C LYS A 168 17.33 -13.07 8.81
N ILE A 169 17.03 -14.32 8.47
CA ILE A 169 17.02 -15.40 9.45
C ILE A 169 17.84 -16.54 8.90
N ASP A 170 18.78 -17.02 9.70
CA ASP A 170 19.48 -18.27 9.43
C ASP A 170 19.17 -19.31 10.53
N ASN A 171 19.85 -20.45 10.49
CA ASN A 171 19.59 -21.52 11.45
C ASN A 171 19.93 -21.14 12.90
N LYS A 172 20.65 -20.05 13.16
CA LYS A 172 21.20 -19.66 14.46
C LYS A 172 20.77 -18.27 14.93
N SER A 173 20.66 -17.28 14.04
CA SER A 173 20.35 -15.90 14.39
C SER A 173 19.12 -15.35 13.65
N ILE A 174 18.54 -14.31 14.26
CA ILE A 174 17.50 -13.48 13.67
C ILE A 174 18.07 -12.07 13.67
N ASP A 175 18.33 -11.54 12.48
CA ASP A 175 18.82 -10.20 12.28
C ASP A 175 17.73 -9.37 11.61
N TYR A 176 17.53 -8.13 12.07
CA TYR A 176 16.54 -7.23 11.50
C TYR A 176 17.03 -5.79 11.56
N ARG A 177 16.49 -4.95 10.68
CA ARG A 177 16.74 -3.51 10.68
C ARG A 177 15.44 -2.77 10.94
N ALA A 178 15.48 -1.83 11.88
CA ALA A 178 14.40 -0.87 12.11
C ALA A 178 14.72 0.47 11.43
N ILE A 179 13.70 1.15 10.92
CA ILE A 179 13.85 2.49 10.31
C ILE A 179 14.19 3.49 11.41
N LYS A 180 15.35 4.16 11.24
CA LYS A 180 16.05 5.00 12.23
C LYS A 180 16.46 4.23 13.49
N ASP A 181 17.57 4.64 14.09
CA ASP A 181 18.12 4.01 15.28
C ASP A 181 17.17 4.22 16.47
N GLY A 182 16.49 3.17 16.91
CA GLY A 182 15.47 3.25 17.95
C GLY A 182 14.87 1.89 18.35
N LYS A 183 14.00 1.90 19.35
CA LYS A 183 13.29 0.69 19.79
C LYS A 183 12.24 0.27 18.76
N VAL A 184 12.06 -1.04 18.60
CA VAL A 184 11.16 -1.59 17.59
C VAL A 184 9.70 -1.38 18.00
N ARG A 185 8.86 -0.99 17.03
CA ARG A 185 7.43 -0.71 17.22
C ARG A 185 6.52 -1.67 16.45
N GLY A 186 7.01 -2.21 15.33
CA GLY A 186 6.24 -3.11 14.47
C GLY A 186 7.00 -3.49 13.19
N ILE A 187 6.28 -4.04 12.22
CA ILE A 187 6.82 -4.54 10.95
C ILE A 187 6.14 -3.79 9.80
N CYS A 188 6.91 -3.25 8.86
CA CYS A 188 6.34 -2.67 7.63
C CYS A 188 6.30 -3.70 6.48
N GLY A 189 5.71 -3.32 5.34
CA GLY A 189 5.50 -4.22 4.21
C GLY A 189 6.76 -4.95 3.74
N SER A 190 7.89 -4.26 3.60
CA SER A 190 9.14 -4.88 3.15
C SER A 190 9.68 -5.88 4.18
N GLY A 191 9.66 -5.52 5.46
CA GLY A 191 10.07 -6.41 6.55
C GLY A 191 9.17 -7.65 6.67
N LEU A 192 7.88 -7.50 6.38
CA LEU A 192 6.92 -8.60 6.38
C LEU A 192 7.17 -9.59 5.23
N ILE A 193 7.49 -9.09 4.04
CA ILE A 193 7.85 -9.91 2.88
C ILE A 193 9.14 -10.68 3.17
N ASP A 194 10.18 -9.99 3.65
CA ASP A 194 11.45 -10.59 4.03
C ASP A 194 11.23 -11.69 5.07
N LEU A 195 10.51 -11.39 6.15
CA LEU A 195 10.23 -12.36 7.20
C LEU A 195 9.56 -13.63 6.67
N ILE A 196 8.50 -13.49 5.86
CA ILE A 196 7.81 -14.65 5.30
C ILE A 196 8.74 -15.44 4.36
N ALA A 197 9.54 -14.75 3.55
CA ALA A 197 10.50 -15.39 2.65
C ALA A 197 11.55 -16.20 3.42
N GLU A 198 12.11 -15.64 4.49
CA GLU A 198 13.12 -16.32 5.32
C GLU A 198 12.51 -17.52 6.07
N LEU A 199 11.31 -17.37 6.64
CA LEU A 199 10.62 -18.48 7.31
C LEU A 199 10.26 -19.61 6.33
N LEU A 200 9.88 -19.28 5.09
CA LEU A 200 9.62 -20.27 4.04
C LEU A 200 10.91 -21.01 3.62
N LYS A 201 12.03 -20.30 3.46
CA LYS A 201 13.34 -20.89 3.13
C LYS A 201 13.81 -21.87 4.20
N LEU A 202 13.58 -21.54 5.47
CA LEU A 202 13.93 -22.38 6.62
C LEU A 202 12.94 -23.53 6.88
N GLY A 203 11.84 -23.61 6.11
CA GLY A 203 10.81 -24.63 6.30
C GLY A 203 9.95 -24.42 7.57
N LEU A 204 9.98 -23.22 8.16
CA LEU A 204 9.14 -22.85 9.30
C LEU A 204 7.72 -22.49 8.86
N ILE A 205 7.56 -22.12 7.58
CA ILE A 205 6.28 -22.01 6.87
C ILE A 205 6.30 -23.03 5.73
N ASP A 206 5.24 -23.82 5.61
CA ASP A 206 5.11 -24.77 4.50
C ASP A 206 4.56 -24.11 3.21
N LYS A 207 4.46 -24.90 2.13
CA LYS A 207 3.97 -24.41 0.82
C LYS A 207 2.50 -23.94 0.87
N SER A 208 1.71 -24.39 1.84
CA SER A 208 0.33 -23.95 2.05
C SER A 208 0.25 -22.63 2.81
N GLY A 209 1.34 -22.22 3.46
CA GLY A 209 1.42 -21.07 4.36
C GLY A 209 1.18 -21.41 5.82
N LYS A 210 1.10 -22.70 6.20
CA LYS A 210 0.98 -23.12 7.60
C LYS A 210 2.32 -22.87 8.31
N LEU A 211 2.29 -22.17 9.44
CA LEU A 211 3.39 -22.21 10.40
C LEU A 211 3.45 -23.60 11.01
N VAL A 212 4.56 -24.29 10.81
CA VAL A 212 4.75 -25.65 11.30
C VAL A 212 4.69 -25.72 12.82
N ASP A 213 4.41 -26.90 13.35
CA ASP A 213 4.56 -27.16 14.78
C ASP A 213 6.05 -27.27 15.14
N ARG A 214 6.40 -27.01 16.41
CA ARG A 214 7.82 -26.99 16.82
C ARG A 214 8.49 -28.35 16.62
N GLU A 215 7.71 -29.41 16.80
CA GLU A 215 8.10 -30.81 16.62
C GLU A 215 8.29 -31.19 15.15
N GLU A 216 7.65 -30.46 14.22
CA GLU A 216 7.77 -30.65 12.77
C GLU A 216 9.00 -29.93 12.18
N CYS A 217 9.68 -29.09 12.96
CA CYS A 217 10.86 -28.35 12.51
C CYS A 217 12.02 -29.29 12.15
N ASN A 218 12.76 -28.93 11.09
CA ASN A 218 13.99 -29.63 10.71
C ASN A 218 14.95 -29.77 11.91
N SER A 219 15.51 -30.97 12.11
CA SER A 219 16.45 -31.28 13.18
C SER A 219 17.68 -30.36 13.18
N GLU A 220 18.10 -29.87 12.01
CA GLU A 220 19.25 -28.97 11.82
C GLU A 220 19.01 -27.53 12.31
N LEU A 221 17.75 -27.13 12.54
CA LEU A 221 17.43 -25.82 13.10
C LEU A 221 17.84 -25.74 14.57
N SER A 222 18.45 -24.62 14.97
CA SER A 222 18.80 -24.42 16.37
C SER A 222 17.58 -24.36 17.29
N GLU A 223 17.79 -24.75 18.55
CA GLU A 223 16.74 -24.64 19.57
C GLU A 223 16.31 -23.19 19.83
N GLU A 224 17.16 -22.18 19.59
CA GLU A 224 16.77 -20.77 19.71
C GLU A 224 15.70 -20.42 18.68
N ILE A 225 15.85 -20.85 17.42
CA ILE A 225 14.86 -20.61 16.35
C ILE A 225 13.58 -21.42 16.62
N LYS A 226 13.69 -22.70 16.96
CA LYS A 226 12.53 -23.55 17.26
C LYS A 226 11.68 -23.01 18.41
N LYS A 227 12.32 -22.45 19.46
CA LYS A 227 11.62 -21.80 20.59
C LYS A 227 10.85 -20.53 20.20
N ARG A 228 11.12 -19.93 19.03
CA ARG A 228 10.34 -18.80 18.52
C ARG A 228 8.97 -19.21 18.00
N ILE A 229 8.74 -20.49 17.69
CA ILE A 229 7.40 -20.99 17.36
C ILE A 229 6.63 -21.19 18.65
N ILE A 230 5.51 -20.47 18.76
CA ILE A 230 4.63 -20.50 19.94
C ILE A 230 3.24 -20.92 19.49
N ARG A 231 2.71 -21.95 20.16
CA ARG A 231 1.35 -22.41 19.92
C ARG A 231 0.33 -21.38 20.40
N GLY A 232 -0.60 -21.02 19.51
CA GLY A 232 -1.66 -20.05 19.80
C GLY A 232 -3.05 -20.66 19.61
N LYS A 233 -4.09 -20.00 20.16
CA LYS A 233 -5.48 -20.46 20.04
C LYS A 233 -6.00 -20.51 18.60
N LYS A 234 -5.45 -19.67 17.70
CA LYS A 234 -5.86 -19.54 16.29
C LYS A 234 -4.77 -20.01 15.32
N GLY A 235 -3.94 -20.95 15.77
CA GLY A 235 -2.74 -21.40 15.06
C GLY A 235 -1.46 -20.86 15.67
N ASN A 236 -0.34 -21.34 15.14
CA ASN A 236 1.00 -20.98 15.61
C ASN A 236 1.34 -19.53 15.28
N LYS A 237 2.27 -18.97 16.04
CA LYS A 237 2.88 -17.66 15.80
C LYS A 237 4.38 -17.74 15.97
N PHE A 238 5.11 -16.94 15.21
CA PHE A 238 6.56 -16.83 15.27
C PHE A 238 6.95 -15.55 16.03
N LEU A 239 7.81 -15.67 17.04
CA LEU A 239 8.36 -14.55 17.81
C LEU A 239 9.56 -13.93 17.10
N LEU A 240 9.35 -12.77 16.47
CA LEU A 240 10.42 -12.03 15.80
C LEU A 240 11.27 -11.26 16.82
N VAL A 241 10.64 -10.39 17.62
CA VAL A 241 11.32 -9.49 18.58
C VAL A 241 10.82 -9.73 20.00
N LYS A 242 11.74 -9.88 20.96
CA LYS A 242 11.41 -10.05 22.38
C LYS A 242 10.95 -8.71 22.98
N SER A 243 10.12 -8.75 24.01
CA SER A 243 9.56 -7.54 24.66
C SER A 243 10.60 -6.52 25.10
N LYS A 244 11.78 -6.95 25.57
CA LYS A 244 12.84 -6.05 26.06
C LYS A 244 13.43 -5.15 24.96
N GLU A 245 13.29 -5.55 23.70
CA GLU A 245 13.84 -4.85 22.54
C GLU A 245 12.80 -3.90 21.89
N THR A 246 11.55 -3.92 22.37
CA THR A 246 10.46 -3.12 21.80
C THR A 246 10.17 -1.87 22.63
N GLU A 247 9.58 -0.85 21.99
CA GLU A 247 9.29 0.44 22.61
C GLU A 247 8.28 0.33 23.74
N ASN A 248 7.26 -0.51 23.56
CA ASN A 248 6.11 -0.65 24.45
C ASN A 248 6.18 -1.90 25.33
N GLU A 249 7.34 -2.54 25.41
CA GLU A 249 7.57 -3.81 26.12
C GLU A 249 6.65 -4.96 25.69
N LYS A 250 6.05 -4.88 24.49
CA LYS A 250 5.26 -5.95 23.90
C LYS A 250 6.06 -6.67 22.83
N PRO A 251 6.12 -8.01 22.84
CA PRO A 251 6.81 -8.77 21.80
C PRO A 251 6.14 -8.61 20.43
N ILE A 252 6.94 -8.69 19.37
CA ILE A 252 6.46 -8.65 17.97
C ILE A 252 6.36 -10.07 17.44
N TYR A 253 5.18 -10.41 16.94
CA TYR A 253 4.88 -11.71 16.38
C TYR A 253 4.49 -11.62 14.91
N LEU A 254 4.76 -12.70 14.18
CA LEU A 254 4.04 -13.04 12.95
C LEU A 254 3.06 -14.17 13.26
N THR A 255 1.78 -13.95 13.04
CA THR A 255 0.75 -14.96 13.29
C THR A 255 0.36 -15.71 12.02
N GLN A 256 -0.28 -16.88 12.18
CA GLN A 256 -0.86 -17.63 11.06
C GLN A 256 -1.84 -16.78 10.21
N ARG A 257 -2.60 -15.88 10.85
CA ARG A 257 -3.52 -14.97 10.16
C ARG A 257 -2.76 -13.96 9.30
N ASP A 258 -1.68 -13.39 9.82
CA ASP A 258 -0.87 -12.40 9.10
C ASP A 258 -0.29 -13.00 7.81
N ILE A 259 0.21 -14.23 7.89
CA ILE A 259 0.69 -14.98 6.71
C ILE A 259 -0.44 -15.14 5.69
N ARG A 260 -1.65 -15.43 6.15
CA ARG A 260 -2.81 -15.58 5.26
C ARG A 260 -3.18 -14.29 4.55
N GLU A 261 -3.14 -13.14 5.24
CA GLU A 261 -3.38 -11.83 4.62
C GLU A 261 -2.35 -11.53 3.52
N VAL A 262 -1.07 -11.84 3.77
CA VAL A 262 -0.01 -11.68 2.74
C VAL A 262 -0.23 -12.63 1.56
N GLN A 263 -0.63 -13.87 1.80
CA GLN A 263 -0.94 -14.82 0.72
C GLN A 263 -2.08 -14.32 -0.16
N LEU A 264 -3.16 -13.81 0.44
CA LEU A 264 -4.30 -13.28 -0.29
C LEU A 264 -3.90 -12.06 -1.15
N ALA A 265 -3.15 -11.12 -0.56
CA ALA A 265 -2.66 -9.96 -1.28
C ALA A 265 -1.74 -10.36 -2.45
N LYS A 266 -0.73 -11.20 -2.20
CA LYS A 266 0.18 -11.70 -3.24
C LYS A 266 -0.56 -12.47 -4.32
N ALA A 267 -1.54 -13.29 -3.96
CA ALA A 267 -2.32 -14.10 -4.90
C ALA A 267 -3.18 -13.22 -5.82
N ALA A 268 -3.82 -12.18 -5.27
CA ALA A 268 -4.61 -11.22 -6.04
C ALA A 268 -3.75 -10.51 -7.11
N ILE A 269 -2.60 -9.97 -6.72
CA ILE A 269 -1.66 -9.32 -7.65
C ILE A 269 -1.19 -10.31 -8.72
N TYR A 270 -0.73 -11.49 -8.31
CA TYR A 270 -0.23 -12.49 -9.25
C TYR A 270 -1.31 -12.95 -10.24
N ALA A 271 -2.55 -13.14 -9.77
CA ALA A 271 -3.68 -13.48 -10.62
C ALA A 271 -3.99 -12.34 -11.61
N GLY A 272 -4.00 -11.08 -11.16
CA GLY A 272 -4.19 -9.91 -12.03
C GLY A 272 -3.14 -9.83 -13.14
N ILE A 273 -1.87 -10.04 -12.81
CA ILE A 273 -0.76 -10.07 -13.78
C ILE A 273 -0.97 -11.20 -14.78
N LYS A 274 -1.28 -12.42 -14.32
CA LYS A 274 -1.48 -13.58 -15.19
C LYS A 274 -2.68 -13.43 -16.12
N ILE A 275 -3.78 -12.86 -15.62
CA ILE A 275 -4.97 -12.56 -16.44
C ILE A 275 -4.62 -11.52 -17.50
N LEU A 276 -3.97 -10.41 -17.13
CA LEU A 276 -3.56 -9.40 -18.11
C LEU A 276 -2.69 -9.99 -19.20
N LEU A 277 -1.62 -10.71 -18.84
CA LEU A 277 -0.73 -11.38 -19.80
C LEU A 277 -1.50 -12.31 -20.75
N LYS A 278 -2.44 -13.11 -20.21
CA LYS A 278 -3.28 -14.01 -21.00
C LYS A 278 -4.19 -13.24 -21.96
N GLU A 279 -4.89 -12.21 -21.50
CA GLU A 279 -5.82 -11.41 -22.32
C GLU A 279 -5.12 -10.71 -23.49
N VAL A 280 -3.84 -10.36 -23.32
CA VAL A 280 -3.05 -9.68 -24.36
C VAL A 280 -2.12 -10.62 -25.14
N ASN A 281 -2.21 -11.94 -24.89
CA ASN A 281 -1.39 -12.99 -25.52
C ASN A 281 0.13 -12.75 -25.42
N ILE A 282 0.60 -12.35 -24.23
CA ILE A 282 2.03 -12.21 -23.91
C ILE A 282 2.43 -13.31 -22.92
N SER A 283 3.52 -14.02 -23.20
CA SER A 283 4.06 -15.11 -22.37
C SER A 283 5.00 -14.64 -21.28
#